data_AF-A0A239PUN6-F1
#
_entry.id   AF-A0A239PUN6-F1
#
_cell.length_a   1.000
_cell.length_b   1.000
_cell.length_c   1.000
_cell.angle_alpha   90.00
_cell.angle_beta   90.00
_cell.angle_gamma   90.00
#
_symmetry.space_group_name_H-M   'P 1'
#
loop_
_entity.id
_entity.type
_entity.pdbx_description
1 polymer ?
#
loop_
_entity_poly.entity_id
_entity_poly.type
_entity_poly.pdbx_seq_one_letter_code
_entity_poly.pdbx_strand_id
1 'polypeptide(L)'
;MKSTAAALAGAAAAFLVVGTAFAQKKDDAAPMRPADIVANAPAEAWRPLDLENTILLDLPAGEVVIEMRPDFAPAHVAQIRQLVRQGFYDGLKFHRVIEGFVAQGGDPKGDGTGGSSLPDIKGEFIHHTEEFPNFTEIGRDRIAARVGFVDGMPAAAQPEALRSFRADRAVQLWGLHCPGVMSMARATDPNSANSQFFIVIGDSRLNLDKRYTTWGWIVHGFDATRRIARGEPPERPTPIVRMRIAADVPENERPNIQVMRTDSEAFKQYIEAAGLVRDGFVRNMCNIKPPRRVNGEIRL
;
A
#
# COMPACT_ATOMS: atom_id res chain seq x y z
N MET A 1 82.63 -70.70 -9.36
CA MET A 1 81.27 -70.92 -8.85
C MET A 1 80.96 -69.90 -7.77
N LYS A 2 79.84 -69.16 -7.92
CA LYS A 2 79.11 -68.31 -6.95
C LYS A 2 79.85 -67.03 -6.49
N SER A 3 79.59 -65.84 -7.05
CA SER A 3 78.39 -64.98 -7.04
C SER A 3 78.09 -64.36 -5.67
N THR A 4 78.52 -63.10 -5.51
CA THR A 4 78.12 -62.15 -4.47
C THR A 4 76.91 -61.34 -4.95
N ALA A 5 75.90 -61.18 -4.09
CA ALA A 5 74.75 -60.32 -4.30
C ALA A 5 74.92 -59.03 -3.50
N ALA A 6 74.70 -57.88 -4.13
CA ALA A 6 74.50 -56.59 -3.47
C ALA A 6 73.29 -55.90 -4.09
N ALA A 7 72.34 -55.51 -3.25
CA ALA A 7 71.04 -54.96 -3.59
C ALA A 7 71.12 -53.47 -3.98
N LEU A 8 70.41 -53.08 -5.04
CA LEU A 8 70.04 -51.69 -5.33
C LEU A 8 68.59 -51.47 -4.88
N ALA A 9 68.36 -50.50 -4.00
CA ALA A 9 67.04 -49.95 -3.72
C ALA A 9 66.87 -48.64 -4.51
N GLY A 10 65.86 -48.60 -5.39
CA GLY A 10 65.54 -47.46 -6.23
C GLY A 10 64.72 -46.39 -5.50
N ALA A 11 65.02 -45.12 -5.79
CA ALA A 11 64.25 -43.97 -5.34
C ALA A 11 63.03 -43.75 -6.25
N ALA A 12 61.83 -43.64 -5.67
CA ALA A 12 60.61 -43.25 -6.38
C ALA A 12 60.46 -41.72 -6.37
N ALA A 13 60.35 -41.12 -7.56
CA ALA A 13 60.04 -39.70 -7.72
C ALA A 13 58.52 -39.49 -7.73
N ALA A 14 58.01 -38.71 -6.78
CA ALA A 14 56.62 -38.26 -6.75
C ALA A 14 56.44 -37.02 -7.64
N PHE A 15 55.63 -37.13 -8.70
CA PHE A 15 55.20 -35.98 -9.50
C PHE A 15 54.02 -35.28 -8.79
N LEU A 16 54.26 -34.05 -8.34
CA LEU A 16 53.22 -33.12 -7.89
C LEU A 16 52.50 -32.56 -9.12
N VAL A 17 51.25 -32.99 -9.34
CA VAL A 17 50.34 -32.34 -10.29
C VAL A 17 49.71 -31.15 -9.58
N VAL A 18 50.20 -29.95 -9.89
CA VAL A 18 49.54 -28.69 -9.49
C VAL A 18 48.32 -28.50 -10.37
N GLY A 19 47.14 -28.87 -9.85
CA GLY A 19 45.87 -28.56 -10.48
C GLY A 19 45.59 -27.06 -10.41
N THR A 20 45.56 -26.38 -11.55
CA THR A 20 45.06 -25.01 -11.66
C THR A 20 43.54 -25.03 -11.46
N ALA A 21 43.09 -24.58 -10.30
CA ALA A 21 41.68 -24.32 -10.05
C ALA A 21 41.26 -23.11 -10.90
N PHE A 22 40.58 -23.36 -12.02
CA PHE A 22 39.83 -22.32 -12.71
C PHE A 22 38.64 -21.94 -11.83
N ALA A 23 38.72 -20.77 -11.19
CA ALA A 23 37.58 -20.16 -10.54
C ALA A 23 36.50 -19.90 -11.60
N GLN A 24 35.34 -20.53 -11.46
CA GLN A 24 34.17 -20.19 -12.25
C GLN A 24 33.78 -18.74 -11.92
N LYS A 25 33.92 -17.86 -12.91
CA LYS A 25 33.40 -16.50 -12.87
C LYS A 25 31.89 -16.62 -12.72
N LYS A 26 31.35 -16.17 -11.58
CA LYS A 26 29.91 -15.98 -11.40
C LYS A 26 29.48 -15.03 -12.52
N ASP A 27 28.60 -15.46 -13.41
CA ASP A 27 28.09 -14.60 -14.47
C ASP A 27 27.40 -13.41 -13.81
N ASP A 28 28.05 -12.25 -13.82
CA ASP A 28 27.50 -10.97 -13.40
C ASP A 28 26.45 -10.54 -14.44
N ALA A 29 25.28 -11.18 -14.41
CA ALA A 29 24.13 -10.72 -15.15
C ALA A 29 23.84 -9.27 -14.75
N ALA A 30 23.72 -8.39 -15.74
CA ALA A 30 23.39 -6.99 -15.50
C ALA A 30 22.13 -6.89 -14.62
N PRO A 31 22.09 -5.98 -13.63
CA PRO A 31 20.95 -5.87 -12.73
C PRO A 31 19.67 -5.63 -13.53
N MET A 32 18.66 -6.47 -13.29
CA MET A 32 17.37 -6.39 -13.98
C MET A 32 16.71 -5.01 -13.75
N ARG A 33 16.11 -4.44 -14.80
CA ARG A 33 15.39 -3.16 -14.65
C ARG A 33 14.10 -3.38 -13.86
N PRO A 34 13.65 -2.41 -13.04
CA PRO A 34 12.40 -2.53 -12.28
C PRO A 34 11.18 -2.89 -13.13
N ALA A 35 11.09 -2.30 -14.33
CA ALA A 35 10.00 -2.58 -15.27
C ALA A 35 10.02 -4.03 -15.77
N ASP A 36 11.20 -4.62 -15.99
CA ASP A 36 11.34 -6.01 -16.45
C ASP A 36 10.94 -6.99 -15.34
N ILE A 37 11.27 -6.69 -14.09
CA ILE A 37 10.85 -7.49 -12.93
C ILE A 37 9.33 -7.52 -12.84
N VAL A 38 8.68 -6.36 -12.93
CA VAL A 38 7.21 -6.27 -12.87
C VAL A 38 6.56 -6.94 -14.08
N ALA A 39 7.12 -6.78 -15.28
CA ALA A 39 6.59 -7.38 -16.50
C ALA A 39 6.64 -8.92 -16.46
N ASN A 40 7.74 -9.47 -15.93
CA ASN A 40 7.96 -10.92 -15.87
C ASN A 40 7.54 -11.55 -14.54
N ALA A 41 6.95 -10.78 -13.62
CA ALA A 41 6.49 -11.29 -12.34
C ALA A 41 5.45 -12.41 -12.53
N PRO A 42 5.58 -13.53 -11.82
CA PRO A 42 4.72 -14.69 -12.00
C PRO A 42 3.29 -14.39 -11.53
N ALA A 43 2.31 -15.20 -11.96
CA ALA A 43 0.89 -14.91 -11.75
C ALA A 43 0.53 -14.78 -10.26
N GLU A 44 1.13 -15.60 -9.39
CA GLU A 44 0.96 -15.58 -7.94
C GLU A 44 1.48 -14.32 -7.25
N ALA A 45 2.34 -13.54 -7.92
CA ALA A 45 2.77 -12.23 -7.43
C ALA A 45 1.67 -11.18 -7.59
N TRP A 46 0.56 -11.50 -8.26
CA TRP A 46 -0.57 -10.60 -8.49
C TRP A 46 -1.81 -11.13 -7.79
N ARG A 47 -2.57 -10.22 -7.17
CA ARG A 47 -3.91 -10.51 -6.65
C ARG A 47 -4.94 -9.65 -7.38
N PRO A 48 -6.11 -10.20 -7.75
CA PRO A 48 -7.22 -9.35 -8.17
C PRO A 48 -7.70 -8.50 -6.99
N LEU A 49 -8.47 -7.46 -7.29
CA LEU A 49 -9.25 -6.76 -6.27
C LEU A 49 -10.41 -7.65 -5.78
N ASP A 50 -10.74 -7.54 -4.51
CA ASP A 50 -12.01 -8.03 -3.99
C ASP A 50 -13.11 -7.02 -4.33
N LEU A 51 -14.06 -7.43 -5.16
CA LEU A 51 -15.12 -6.57 -5.68
C LEU A 51 -16.11 -6.10 -4.60
N GLU A 52 -16.30 -6.85 -3.51
CA GLU A 52 -17.12 -6.43 -2.36
C GLU A 52 -16.43 -5.34 -1.52
N ASN A 53 -15.12 -5.25 -1.67
CA ASN A 53 -14.26 -4.26 -1.02
C ASN A 53 -13.73 -3.22 -1.99
N THR A 54 -14.33 -3.09 -3.18
CA THR A 54 -13.93 -2.12 -4.18
C THR A 54 -15.04 -1.13 -4.46
N ILE A 55 -14.72 0.16 -4.40
CA ILE A 55 -15.61 1.24 -4.80
C ILE A 55 -15.18 1.81 -6.16
N LEU A 56 -16.17 2.04 -7.01
CA LEU A 56 -16.08 2.86 -8.22
C LEU A 56 -16.63 4.25 -7.90
N LEU A 57 -15.77 5.25 -7.90
CA LEU A 57 -16.11 6.65 -7.68
C LEU A 57 -16.03 7.41 -9.00
N ASP A 58 -17.19 7.78 -9.54
CA ASP A 58 -17.29 8.55 -10.76
C ASP A 58 -17.15 10.04 -10.44
N LEU A 59 -16.09 10.67 -10.96
CA LEU A 59 -15.91 12.12 -10.96
C LEU A 59 -16.10 12.66 -12.38
N PRO A 60 -16.42 13.96 -12.55
CA PRO A 60 -16.48 14.56 -13.88
C PRO A 60 -15.16 14.44 -14.68
N ALA A 61 -14.05 14.29 -13.96
CA ALA A 61 -12.71 14.18 -14.52
C ALA A 61 -12.29 12.74 -14.90
N GLY A 62 -13.08 11.73 -14.52
CA GLY A 62 -12.77 10.31 -14.70
C GLY A 62 -13.14 9.47 -13.48
N GLU A 63 -13.13 8.15 -13.68
CA GLU A 63 -13.38 7.17 -12.62
C GLU A 63 -12.15 7.03 -11.70
N VAL A 64 -12.42 6.88 -10.41
CA VAL A 64 -11.45 6.54 -9.37
C VAL A 64 -11.84 5.19 -8.78
N VAL A 65 -10.91 4.24 -8.77
CA VAL A 65 -11.12 2.91 -8.16
C VAL A 65 -10.43 2.88 -6.81
N ILE A 66 -11.19 2.56 -5.77
CA ILE A 66 -10.76 2.56 -4.37
C ILE A 66 -10.89 1.14 -3.82
N GLU A 67 -9.81 0.62 -3.24
CA GLU A 67 -9.83 -0.62 -2.48
C GLU A 67 -9.98 -0.30 -0.98
N MET A 68 -11.07 -0.79 -0.38
CA MET A 68 -11.39 -0.70 1.04
C MET A 68 -10.66 -1.78 1.85
N ARG A 69 -10.39 -1.48 3.12
CA ARG A 69 -9.62 -2.33 4.04
C ARG A 69 -10.43 -2.72 5.27
N PRO A 70 -11.36 -3.69 5.15
CA PRO A 70 -12.16 -4.15 6.29
C PRO A 70 -11.32 -4.85 7.36
N ASP A 71 -10.15 -5.37 7.00
CA ASP A 71 -9.18 -5.92 7.94
C ASP A 71 -8.39 -4.84 8.71
N PHE A 72 -8.51 -3.59 8.29
CA PHE A 72 -7.91 -2.42 8.93
C PHE A 72 -8.97 -1.56 9.63
N ALA A 73 -10.04 -1.14 8.95
CA ALA A 73 -11.08 -0.31 9.56
C ALA A 73 -12.47 -0.95 9.38
N PRO A 74 -12.75 -2.09 10.02
CA PRO A 74 -13.96 -2.88 9.78
C PRO A 74 -15.25 -2.10 9.98
N ALA A 75 -15.35 -1.28 11.04
CA ALA A 75 -16.57 -0.52 11.31
C ALA A 75 -16.78 0.58 10.26
N HIS A 76 -15.70 1.29 9.91
CA HIS A 76 -15.74 2.34 8.89
C HIS A 76 -16.06 1.77 7.51
N VAL A 77 -15.42 0.68 7.11
CA VAL A 77 -15.67 0.02 5.81
C VAL A 77 -17.10 -0.52 5.75
N ALA A 78 -17.63 -1.08 6.83
CA ALA A 78 -19.02 -1.53 6.88
C ALA A 78 -20.00 -0.36 6.65
N GLN A 79 -19.80 0.76 7.33
CA GLN A 79 -20.65 1.95 7.19
C GLN A 79 -20.52 2.60 5.81
N ILE A 80 -19.30 2.76 5.29
CA ILE A 80 -19.07 3.27 3.92
C ILE A 80 -19.78 2.38 2.91
N ARG A 81 -19.59 1.05 2.99
CA ARG A 81 -20.24 0.11 2.06
C ARG A 81 -21.77 0.23 2.11
N GLN A 82 -22.33 0.35 3.31
CA GLN A 82 -23.77 0.54 3.50
C GLN A 82 -24.25 1.85 2.84
N LEU A 83 -23.57 2.97 3.09
CA LEU A 83 -23.93 4.28 2.52
C LEU A 83 -23.81 4.30 0.99
N VAL A 84 -22.76 3.67 0.44
CA VAL A 84 -22.60 3.52 -1.01
C VAL A 84 -23.76 2.72 -1.61
N ARG A 85 -24.13 1.58 -1.01
CA ARG A 85 -25.28 0.77 -1.47
C ARG A 85 -26.62 1.48 -1.36
N GLN A 86 -26.75 2.41 -0.42
CA GLN A 86 -27.93 3.28 -0.28
C GLN A 86 -27.97 4.42 -1.30
N GLY A 87 -26.92 4.60 -2.13
CA GLY A 87 -26.80 5.73 -3.05
C GLY A 87 -26.59 7.07 -2.34
N PHE A 88 -26.19 7.05 -1.06
CA PHE A 88 -26.12 8.25 -0.21
C PHE A 88 -25.17 9.32 -0.76
N TYR A 89 -24.08 8.90 -1.40
CA TYR A 89 -23.04 9.79 -1.90
C TYR A 89 -23.34 10.42 -3.26
N ASP A 90 -24.31 9.89 -4.01
CA ASP A 90 -24.58 10.32 -5.38
C ASP A 90 -25.08 11.78 -5.39
N GLY A 91 -24.40 12.63 -6.16
CA GLY A 91 -24.69 14.07 -6.25
C GLY A 91 -24.17 14.91 -5.08
N LEU A 92 -23.65 14.31 -4.00
CA LEU A 92 -22.98 15.06 -2.94
C LEU A 92 -21.69 15.71 -3.46
N LYS A 93 -21.18 16.71 -2.74
CA LYS A 93 -20.09 17.56 -3.21
C LYS A 93 -18.84 17.42 -2.35
N PHE A 94 -17.69 17.63 -2.98
CA PHE A 94 -16.46 17.94 -2.29
C PHE A 94 -16.51 19.40 -1.81
N HIS A 95 -17.02 19.60 -0.59
CA HIS A 95 -17.29 20.92 -0.04
C HIS A 95 -16.06 21.59 0.58
N ARG A 96 -14.99 20.83 0.85
CA ARG A 96 -13.76 21.36 1.45
C ARG A 96 -12.54 20.72 0.81
N VAL A 97 -11.75 21.49 0.08
CA VAL A 97 -10.65 20.96 -0.74
C VAL A 97 -9.43 21.88 -0.63
N ILE A 98 -8.40 21.38 0.04
CA ILE A 98 -7.15 22.11 0.31
C ILE A 98 -6.05 21.51 -0.55
N GLU A 99 -5.49 22.34 -1.44
CA GLU A 99 -4.37 21.96 -2.30
C GLU A 99 -3.19 21.42 -1.47
N GLY A 100 -2.61 20.32 -1.92
CA GLY A 100 -1.51 19.67 -1.19
C GLY A 100 -1.90 18.99 0.13
N PHE A 101 -3.18 18.89 0.46
CA PHE A 101 -3.64 18.25 1.71
C PHE A 101 -4.75 17.22 1.43
N VAL A 102 -6.02 17.62 1.45
CA VAL A 102 -7.17 16.71 1.34
C VAL A 102 -8.30 17.27 0.47
N ALA A 103 -9.07 16.38 -0.14
CA ALA A 103 -10.37 16.66 -0.74
C ALA A 103 -11.47 15.96 0.07
N GLN A 104 -12.27 16.73 0.80
CA GLN A 104 -13.31 16.24 1.72
C GLN A 104 -14.70 16.36 1.10
N GLY A 105 -15.47 15.27 1.20
CA GLY A 105 -16.84 15.13 0.70
C GLY A 105 -17.71 14.30 1.64
N GLY A 106 -18.85 13.84 1.15
CA GLY A 106 -19.77 12.97 1.92
C GLY A 106 -20.65 13.69 2.95
N ASP A 107 -20.80 15.01 2.80
CA ASP A 107 -21.71 15.83 3.60
C ASP A 107 -23.01 16.11 2.81
N PRO A 108 -24.19 15.68 3.30
CA PRO A 108 -25.46 15.95 2.65
C PRO A 108 -25.88 17.43 2.65
N LYS A 109 -25.35 18.25 3.57
CA LYS A 109 -25.60 19.70 3.58
C LYS A 109 -24.61 20.45 2.69
N GLY A 110 -23.42 19.90 2.52
CA GLY A 110 -22.33 20.51 1.75
C GLY A 110 -21.68 21.72 2.42
N ASP A 111 -21.82 21.87 3.75
CA ASP A 111 -21.29 22.97 4.56
C ASP A 111 -20.32 22.51 5.67
N GLY A 112 -20.05 21.21 5.74
CA GLY A 112 -19.22 20.54 6.73
C GLY A 112 -19.97 20.05 7.97
N THR A 113 -21.28 20.33 8.11
CA THR A 113 -22.03 20.08 9.35
C THR A 113 -23.08 18.96 9.26
N GLY A 114 -23.22 18.33 8.10
CA GLY A 114 -24.15 17.22 7.92
C GLY A 114 -23.51 15.85 8.13
N GLY A 115 -24.39 14.85 8.23
CA GLY A 115 -24.06 13.44 8.36
C GLY A 115 -25.24 12.61 7.85
N SER A 116 -25.02 11.31 7.69
CA SER A 116 -26.09 10.36 7.38
C SER A 116 -27.02 10.15 8.58
N SER A 117 -28.07 9.34 8.39
CA SER A 117 -28.92 8.88 9.49
C SER A 117 -28.32 7.72 10.30
N LEU A 118 -27.14 7.21 9.92
CA LEU A 118 -26.44 6.15 10.64
C LEU A 118 -25.75 6.72 11.89
N PRO A 119 -25.48 5.91 12.92
CA PRO A 119 -24.78 6.36 14.11
C PRO A 119 -23.33 6.75 13.81
N ASP A 120 -22.75 7.53 14.71
CA ASP A 120 -21.32 7.82 14.66
C ASP A 120 -20.49 6.57 15.01
N ILE A 121 -19.32 6.49 14.40
CA ILE A 121 -18.40 5.37 14.52
C ILE A 121 -17.25 5.74 15.47
N LYS A 122 -16.92 4.82 16.37
CA LYS A 122 -15.70 4.89 17.18
C LYS A 122 -14.47 4.92 16.28
N GLY A 123 -13.52 5.80 16.58
CA GLY A 123 -12.27 5.92 15.83
C GLY A 123 -11.44 4.63 15.81
N GLU A 124 -11.05 4.20 14.61
CA GLU A 124 -10.14 3.06 14.32
C GLU A 124 -8.78 3.61 13.84
N PHE A 125 -8.07 4.35 14.69
CA PHE A 125 -6.87 5.12 14.27
C PHE A 125 -5.57 4.32 14.34
N ILE A 126 -5.49 3.41 15.31
CA ILE A 126 -4.30 2.64 15.67
C ILE A 126 -4.75 1.23 16.04
N HIS A 127 -4.10 0.23 15.45
CA HIS A 127 -4.24 -1.16 15.84
C HIS A 127 -3.19 -1.51 16.89
N HIS A 128 -3.63 -2.11 17.98
CA HIS A 128 -2.77 -2.71 18.98
C HIS A 128 -2.74 -4.21 18.73
N THR A 129 -1.60 -4.72 18.29
CA THR A 129 -1.47 -6.13 17.93
C THR A 129 -0.14 -6.71 18.41
N GLU A 130 -0.14 -8.00 18.71
CA GLU A 130 1.07 -8.75 19.02
C GLU A 130 1.85 -9.10 17.75
N GLU A 131 1.16 -9.28 16.62
CA GLU A 131 1.73 -9.64 15.32
C GLU A 131 1.13 -8.80 14.20
N PHE A 132 1.86 -8.63 13.10
CA PHE A 132 1.38 -7.88 11.94
C PHE A 132 1.20 -8.83 10.74
N PRO A 133 0.16 -9.70 10.73
CA PRO A 133 0.07 -10.81 9.77
C PRO A 133 0.06 -10.35 8.31
N ASN A 134 -0.43 -9.14 8.01
CA ASN A 134 -0.52 -8.59 6.66
C ASN A 134 0.39 -7.38 6.41
N PHE A 135 1.32 -7.07 7.32
CA PHE A 135 2.23 -5.93 7.15
C PHE A 135 3.53 -6.35 6.47
N THR A 136 3.70 -5.93 5.22
CA THR A 136 4.98 -6.02 4.52
C THR A 136 5.84 -4.80 4.87
N GLU A 137 6.83 -4.98 5.75
CA GLU A 137 7.84 -3.97 6.02
C GLU A 137 8.79 -3.80 4.82
N ILE A 138 9.11 -2.56 4.47
CA ILE A 138 10.13 -2.24 3.44
C ILE A 138 11.31 -1.44 4.00
N GLY A 139 11.21 -0.94 5.23
CA GLY A 139 12.29 -0.22 5.91
C GLY A 139 11.79 0.81 6.91
N ARG A 140 12.56 1.87 7.12
CA ARG A 140 12.24 3.03 7.98
C ARG A 140 12.27 4.31 7.18
N ASP A 141 11.57 5.35 7.63
CA ASP A 141 11.71 6.70 7.07
C ASP A 141 12.04 7.72 8.17
N ARG A 142 11.94 9.03 7.85
CA ARG A 142 12.27 10.11 8.80
C ARG A 142 11.27 10.24 9.95
N ILE A 143 10.07 9.67 9.83
CA ILE A 143 8.94 9.85 10.74
C ILE A 143 8.68 8.57 11.54
N ALA A 144 8.76 7.41 10.88
CA ALA A 144 8.40 6.12 11.44
C ALA A 144 9.55 5.12 11.37
N ALA A 145 9.71 4.35 12.46
CA ALA A 145 10.75 3.34 12.59
C ALA A 145 10.55 2.14 11.66
N ARG A 146 9.31 1.84 11.28
CA ARG A 146 8.94 0.79 10.33
C ARG A 146 7.84 1.32 9.43
N VAL A 147 8.07 1.26 8.13
CA VAL A 147 7.13 1.64 7.08
C VAL A 147 7.01 0.50 6.07
N GLY A 148 5.85 0.44 5.44
CA GLY A 148 5.51 -0.69 4.60
C GLY A 148 4.07 -0.63 4.16
N PHE A 149 3.53 -1.79 3.83
CA PHE A 149 2.17 -1.90 3.32
C PHE A 149 1.40 -2.91 4.13
N VAL A 150 0.13 -2.61 4.43
CA VAL A 150 -0.86 -3.66 4.65
C VAL A 150 -1.51 -3.87 3.30
N ASP A 151 -1.44 -5.05 2.68
CA ASP A 151 -1.93 -5.38 1.31
C ASP A 151 -1.96 -4.23 0.29
N GLY A 152 -0.87 -3.47 0.18
CA GLY A 152 -0.73 -2.33 -0.75
C GLY A 152 -1.16 -0.95 -0.24
N MET A 153 -1.95 -0.86 0.84
CA MET A 153 -2.20 0.40 1.55
C MET A 153 -0.97 0.76 2.41
N PRO A 154 -0.41 1.98 2.30
CA PRO A 154 0.78 2.36 3.05
C PRO A 154 0.48 2.46 4.55
N ALA A 155 1.36 1.88 5.35
CA ALA A 155 1.23 1.79 6.80
C ALA A 155 2.58 1.90 7.50
N ALA A 156 2.52 2.11 8.81
CA ALA A 156 3.69 2.12 9.66
C ALA A 156 3.41 1.40 10.98
N ALA A 157 4.48 0.89 11.58
CA ALA A 157 4.41 0.10 12.80
C ALA A 157 5.46 0.54 13.83
N GLN A 158 5.19 0.25 15.09
CA GLN A 158 6.19 0.31 16.14
C GLN A 158 7.20 -0.85 16.02
N PRO A 159 8.43 -0.68 16.52
CA PRO A 159 9.38 -1.77 16.64
C PRO A 159 8.81 -2.91 17.50
N GLU A 160 8.89 -4.13 17.00
CA GLU A 160 8.44 -5.32 17.72
C GLU A 160 9.18 -5.55 19.04
N ALA A 161 10.42 -5.06 19.14
CA ALA A 161 11.21 -5.10 20.37
C ALA A 161 10.55 -4.33 21.52
N LEU A 162 9.62 -3.40 21.27
CA LEU A 162 8.89 -2.71 22.33
C LEU A 162 7.88 -3.61 23.07
N ARG A 163 7.50 -4.75 22.49
CA ARG A 163 6.54 -5.69 23.10
C ARG A 163 7.00 -6.19 24.47
N SER A 164 8.29 -6.45 24.66
CA SER A 164 8.84 -6.93 25.93
C SER A 164 8.78 -5.89 27.06
N PHE A 165 8.59 -4.62 26.73
CA PHE A 165 8.51 -3.51 27.68
C PHE A 165 7.06 -3.04 27.93
N ARG A 166 6.08 -3.71 27.32
CA ARG A 166 4.67 -3.32 27.33
C ARG A 166 3.84 -4.36 28.09
N ALA A 167 2.97 -3.89 28.98
CA ALA A 167 2.10 -4.77 29.76
C ALA A 167 1.10 -5.56 28.89
N ASP A 168 0.61 -4.94 27.81
CA ASP A 168 -0.31 -5.54 26.84
C ASP A 168 0.41 -6.40 25.79
N ARG A 169 1.76 -6.45 25.81
CA ARG A 169 2.62 -7.09 24.78
C ARG A 169 2.32 -6.69 23.33
N ALA A 170 1.53 -5.64 23.14
CA ALA A 170 1.10 -5.17 21.84
C ALA A 170 1.97 -4.01 21.37
N VAL A 171 2.08 -3.90 20.05
CA VAL A 171 2.71 -2.79 19.34
C VAL A 171 1.69 -2.13 18.42
N GLN A 172 1.93 -0.87 18.11
CA GLN A 172 1.02 -0.09 17.28
C GLN A 172 1.27 -0.32 15.78
N LEU A 173 0.20 -0.46 15.01
CA LEU A 173 0.13 -0.34 13.55
C LEU A 173 -0.85 0.77 13.19
N TRP A 174 -0.52 1.62 12.23
CA TRP A 174 -1.40 2.69 11.75
C TRP A 174 -1.23 2.91 10.25
N GLY A 175 -2.29 3.38 9.59
CA GLY A 175 -2.25 3.76 8.19
C GLY A 175 -1.52 5.09 8.02
N LEU A 176 -0.76 5.21 6.93
CA LEU A 176 -0.09 6.46 6.56
C LEU A 176 -1.00 7.28 5.66
N HIS A 177 -1.20 8.55 5.97
CA HIS A 177 -1.94 9.48 5.12
C HIS A 177 -1.09 9.95 3.95
N CYS A 178 -0.78 9.02 3.05
CA CYS A 178 -0.11 9.28 1.79
C CYS A 178 -1.11 9.67 0.70
N PRO A 179 -0.71 10.42 -0.35
CA PRO A 179 -1.57 10.70 -1.49
C PRO A 179 -2.21 9.43 -2.06
N GLY A 180 -3.53 9.47 -2.22
CA GLY A 180 -4.36 8.35 -2.66
C GLY A 180 -4.97 7.52 -1.52
N VAL A 181 -4.62 7.78 -0.25
CA VAL A 181 -5.27 7.12 0.88
C VAL A 181 -6.61 7.78 1.17
N MET A 182 -7.59 6.94 1.51
CA MET A 182 -8.93 7.34 1.94
C MET A 182 -9.02 7.30 3.46
N SER A 183 -9.62 8.33 4.05
CA SER A 183 -9.83 8.39 5.50
C SER A 183 -11.16 9.06 5.85
N MET A 184 -11.67 8.83 7.06
CA MET A 184 -12.92 9.45 7.52
C MET A 184 -12.67 10.81 8.19
N ALA A 185 -13.53 11.77 7.87
CA ALA A 185 -13.61 13.03 8.61
C ALA A 185 -14.37 12.79 9.93
N ARG A 186 -14.12 13.68 10.89
CA ARG A 186 -14.79 13.71 12.19
C ARG A 186 -14.79 15.13 12.74
N ALA A 187 -15.67 15.39 13.70
CA ALA A 187 -15.59 16.58 14.54
C ALA A 187 -14.47 16.42 15.60
N THR A 188 -14.46 17.30 16.60
CA THR A 188 -13.50 17.27 17.70
C THR A 188 -13.53 15.97 18.48
N ASP A 189 -14.72 15.38 18.67
CA ASP A 189 -14.86 14.07 19.30
C ASP A 189 -14.22 12.99 18.40
N PRO A 190 -13.25 12.20 18.90
CA PRO A 190 -12.65 11.11 18.14
C PRO A 190 -13.66 10.05 17.64
N ASN A 191 -14.84 9.96 18.25
CA ASN A 191 -15.86 8.97 17.91
C ASN A 191 -17.06 9.57 17.17
N SER A 192 -16.85 10.68 16.45
CA SER A 192 -17.88 11.41 15.69
C SER A 192 -17.80 11.21 14.17
N ALA A 193 -17.04 10.21 13.70
CA ALA A 193 -17.01 9.90 12.28
C ALA A 193 -18.37 9.37 11.84
N ASN A 194 -18.95 9.92 10.77
CA ASN A 194 -20.27 9.53 10.28
C ASN A 194 -20.23 9.16 8.80
N SER A 195 -20.58 10.09 7.90
CA SER A 195 -20.62 9.86 6.44
C SER A 195 -19.54 10.60 5.67
N GLN A 196 -18.99 11.68 6.24
CA GLN A 196 -17.99 12.52 5.58
C GLN A 196 -16.62 11.85 5.52
N PHE A 197 -16.05 11.75 4.33
CA PHE A 197 -14.71 11.20 4.11
C PHE A 197 -13.81 12.23 3.44
N PHE A 198 -12.51 11.94 3.39
CA PHE A 198 -11.59 12.70 2.56
C PHE A 198 -10.59 11.80 1.83
N ILE A 199 -10.20 12.29 0.65
CA ILE A 199 -9.11 11.76 -0.17
C ILE A 199 -7.86 12.55 0.18
N VAL A 200 -6.78 11.87 0.55
CA VAL A 200 -5.47 12.52 0.70
C VAL A 200 -4.93 12.84 -0.69
N ILE A 201 -4.69 14.12 -0.98
CA ILE A 201 -4.19 14.60 -2.29
C ILE A 201 -2.79 15.22 -2.20
N GLY A 202 -2.21 15.36 -1.00
CA GLY A 202 -0.83 15.77 -0.80
C GLY A 202 -0.24 15.30 0.53
N ASP A 203 0.83 15.96 0.99
CA ASP A 203 1.54 15.53 2.20
C ASP A 203 0.76 15.92 3.46
N SER A 204 0.38 14.92 4.26
CA SER A 204 -0.53 15.12 5.38
C SER A 204 -0.21 14.25 6.60
N ARG A 205 0.87 13.46 6.54
CA ARG A 205 1.19 12.46 7.57
C ARG A 205 1.37 13.05 8.95
N LEU A 206 2.10 14.16 9.06
CA LEU A 206 2.35 14.83 10.34
C LEU A 206 1.07 15.36 10.99
N ASN A 207 0.04 15.63 10.20
CA ASN A 207 -1.23 16.20 10.66
C ASN A 207 -2.29 15.14 10.94
N LEU A 208 -2.25 14.00 10.24
CA LEU A 208 -3.36 13.05 10.20
C LEU A 208 -3.02 11.66 10.76
N ASP A 209 -1.78 11.19 10.66
CA ASP A 209 -1.39 9.85 11.14
C ASP A 209 -1.76 9.68 12.62
N LYS A 210 -2.35 8.53 12.95
CA LYS A 210 -2.84 8.18 14.31
C LYS A 210 -3.98 9.04 14.86
N ARG A 211 -4.55 9.96 14.05
CA ARG A 211 -5.61 10.90 14.48
C ARG A 211 -6.93 10.74 13.72
N TYR A 212 -6.87 10.07 12.57
CA TYR A 212 -7.99 9.79 11.68
C TYR A 212 -7.90 8.35 11.17
N THR A 213 -9.05 7.79 10.81
CA THR A 213 -9.18 6.40 10.38
C THR A 213 -9.00 6.29 8.88
N THR A 214 -7.85 5.74 8.48
CA THR A 214 -7.64 5.26 7.11
C THR A 214 -8.46 4.01 6.87
N TRP A 215 -9.25 3.97 5.80
CA TRP A 215 -10.15 2.85 5.51
C TRP A 215 -9.97 2.25 4.12
N GLY A 216 -9.12 2.85 3.28
CA GLY A 216 -8.88 2.37 1.92
C GLY A 216 -7.85 3.19 1.17
N TRP A 217 -7.61 2.83 -0.09
CA TRP A 217 -6.66 3.52 -0.95
C TRP A 217 -7.07 3.43 -2.42
N ILE A 218 -6.65 4.43 -3.19
CA ILE A 218 -6.90 4.53 -4.62
C ILE A 218 -5.92 3.62 -5.36
N VAL A 219 -6.46 2.63 -6.07
CA VAL A 219 -5.71 1.68 -6.90
C VAL A 219 -5.60 2.15 -8.35
N HIS A 220 -6.59 2.94 -8.82
CA HIS A 220 -6.62 3.53 -10.16
C HIS A 220 -7.34 4.88 -10.18
N GLY A 221 -6.99 5.75 -11.13
CA GLY A 221 -7.70 7.02 -11.35
C GLY A 221 -7.29 8.19 -10.45
N PHE A 222 -6.16 8.11 -9.73
CA PHE A 222 -5.73 9.18 -8.81
C PHE A 222 -5.67 10.58 -9.47
N ASP A 223 -5.32 10.68 -10.75
CA ASP A 223 -5.26 11.95 -11.47
C ASP A 223 -6.61 12.67 -11.58
N ALA A 224 -7.74 11.94 -11.53
CA ALA A 224 -9.06 12.56 -11.50
C ALA A 224 -9.26 13.38 -10.20
N THR A 225 -8.67 12.94 -9.07
CA THR A 225 -8.77 13.64 -7.78
C THR A 225 -8.03 14.98 -7.79
N ARG A 226 -6.97 15.10 -8.61
CA ARG A 226 -6.23 16.35 -8.80
C ARG A 226 -7.10 17.44 -9.44
N ARG A 227 -8.15 17.07 -10.18
CA ARG A 227 -9.08 18.00 -10.85
C ARG A 227 -10.29 18.40 -10.00
N ILE A 228 -10.40 17.94 -8.76
CA ILE A 228 -11.45 18.39 -7.82
C ILE A 228 -11.26 19.89 -7.54
N ALA A 229 -12.31 20.69 -7.65
CA ALA A 229 -12.25 22.14 -7.44
C ALA A 229 -11.76 22.49 -6.02
N ARG A 230 -10.86 23.47 -5.92
CA ARG A 230 -10.25 23.91 -4.64
C ARG A 230 -11.07 24.98 -3.95
N GLY A 231 -11.03 25.01 -2.62
CA GLY A 231 -11.68 26.02 -1.77
C GLY A 231 -12.31 25.45 -0.50
N GLU A 232 -12.70 26.34 0.42
CA GLU A 232 -13.34 26.02 1.71
C GLU A 232 -14.54 26.95 1.98
N PRO A 233 -15.65 26.87 1.21
CA PRO A 233 -15.88 25.92 0.11
C PRO A 233 -15.40 26.43 -1.27
N PRO A 234 -15.25 25.53 -2.27
CA PRO A 234 -15.03 25.96 -3.66
C PRO A 234 -16.20 26.77 -4.22
N GLU A 235 -15.95 27.69 -5.15
CA GLU A 235 -17.01 28.46 -5.84
C GLU A 235 -17.97 27.55 -6.61
N ARG A 236 -17.41 26.53 -7.27
CA ARG A 236 -18.16 25.46 -7.95
C ARG A 236 -17.67 24.11 -7.45
N PRO A 237 -18.20 23.60 -6.34
CA PRO A 237 -17.77 22.34 -5.77
C PRO A 237 -17.97 21.17 -6.74
N THR A 238 -16.96 20.31 -6.86
CA THR A 238 -17.05 19.12 -7.71
C THR A 238 -18.05 18.12 -7.11
N PRO A 239 -19.02 17.60 -7.88
CA PRO A 239 -19.91 16.56 -7.42
C PRO A 239 -19.23 15.19 -7.47
N ILE A 240 -19.66 14.30 -6.57
CA ILE A 240 -19.59 12.86 -6.73
C ILE A 240 -20.69 12.51 -7.73
N VAL A 241 -20.32 12.16 -8.97
CA VAL A 241 -21.32 11.82 -9.99
C VAL A 241 -22.06 10.55 -9.56
N ARG A 242 -21.29 9.55 -9.13
CA ARG A 242 -21.81 8.31 -8.58
C ARG A 242 -20.76 7.62 -7.72
N MET A 243 -21.19 6.85 -6.72
CA MET A 243 -20.33 5.96 -5.96
C MET A 243 -20.97 4.59 -5.87
N ARG A 244 -20.26 3.53 -6.27
CA ARG A 244 -20.81 2.18 -6.42
C ARG A 244 -19.88 1.13 -5.84
N ILE A 245 -20.43 0.03 -5.33
CA ILE A 245 -19.64 -1.18 -5.00
C ILE A 245 -19.43 -1.98 -6.29
N ALA A 246 -18.18 -2.36 -6.58
CA ALA A 246 -17.82 -3.03 -7.82
C ALA A 246 -18.50 -4.41 -7.97
N ALA A 247 -18.82 -5.09 -6.87
CA ALA A 247 -19.58 -6.35 -6.93
C ALA A 247 -21.02 -6.15 -7.45
N ASP A 248 -21.60 -4.97 -7.21
CA ASP A 248 -23.00 -4.65 -7.50
C ASP A 248 -23.20 -4.05 -8.91
N VAL A 249 -22.13 -3.86 -9.71
CA VAL A 249 -22.23 -3.38 -11.10
C VAL A 249 -22.22 -4.52 -12.12
N PRO A 250 -22.78 -4.32 -13.34
CA PRO A 250 -22.71 -5.29 -14.43
C PRO A 250 -21.28 -5.75 -14.72
N GLU A 251 -21.11 -7.00 -15.17
CA GLU A 251 -19.78 -7.60 -15.37
C GLU A 251 -18.87 -6.80 -16.31
N ASN A 252 -19.43 -6.19 -17.35
CA ASN A 252 -18.72 -5.34 -18.30
C ASN A 252 -18.29 -3.98 -17.74
N GLU A 253 -18.78 -3.59 -16.56
CA GLU A 253 -18.39 -2.38 -15.85
C GLU A 253 -17.43 -2.68 -14.68
N ARG A 254 -17.18 -3.96 -14.37
CA ARG A 254 -16.28 -4.34 -13.27
C ARG A 254 -14.82 -4.01 -13.63
N PRO A 255 -14.04 -3.45 -12.69
CA PRO A 255 -12.66 -3.11 -12.96
C PRO A 255 -11.82 -4.39 -13.11
N ASN A 256 -11.12 -4.53 -14.23
CA ASN A 256 -10.08 -5.55 -14.39
C ASN A 256 -8.75 -4.99 -13.87
N ILE A 257 -8.58 -5.05 -12.55
CA ILE A 257 -7.37 -4.58 -11.86
C ILE A 257 -6.77 -5.69 -11.03
N GLN A 258 -5.46 -5.86 -11.15
CA GLN A 258 -4.66 -6.66 -10.24
C GLN A 258 -3.61 -5.78 -9.56
N VAL A 259 -3.36 -6.02 -8.28
CA VAL A 259 -2.31 -5.36 -7.51
C VAL A 259 -1.21 -6.39 -7.26
N MET A 260 0.05 -5.98 -7.46
CA MET A 260 1.18 -6.83 -7.07
C MET A 260 1.14 -7.02 -5.55
N ARG A 261 1.17 -8.26 -5.08
CA ARG A 261 1.21 -8.55 -3.65
C ARG A 261 2.52 -8.03 -3.07
N THR A 262 2.43 -7.21 -2.03
CA THR A 262 3.61 -6.59 -1.42
C THR A 262 4.48 -7.59 -0.67
N ASP A 263 3.92 -8.73 -0.26
CA ASP A 263 4.65 -9.84 0.35
C ASP A 263 5.40 -10.73 -0.66
N SER A 264 5.17 -10.54 -1.96
CA SER A 264 5.78 -11.36 -3.01
C SER A 264 7.27 -11.07 -3.20
N GLU A 265 7.99 -12.09 -3.68
CA GLU A 265 9.41 -11.95 -4.03
C GLU A 265 9.61 -10.95 -5.17
N ALA A 266 8.71 -10.91 -6.15
CA ALA A 266 8.75 -9.95 -7.26
C ALA A 266 8.66 -8.50 -6.76
N PHE A 267 7.84 -8.23 -5.74
CA PHE A 267 7.76 -6.89 -5.16
C PHE A 267 9.05 -6.49 -4.45
N LYS A 268 9.68 -7.39 -3.70
CA LYS A 268 10.98 -7.13 -3.06
C LYS A 268 12.06 -6.80 -4.09
N GLN A 269 12.16 -7.60 -5.14
CA GLN A 269 13.09 -7.38 -6.25
C GLN A 269 12.81 -6.05 -6.95
N TYR A 270 11.54 -5.70 -7.17
CA TYR A 270 11.16 -4.42 -7.75
C TYR A 270 11.64 -3.23 -6.89
N ILE A 271 11.39 -3.27 -5.58
CA ILE A 271 11.81 -2.22 -4.64
C ILE A 271 13.33 -2.05 -4.61
N GLU A 272 14.07 -3.17 -4.61
CA GLU A 272 15.54 -3.18 -4.64
C GLU A 272 16.08 -2.61 -5.94
N ALA A 273 15.62 -3.14 -7.09
CA ALA A 273 16.07 -2.69 -8.41
C ALA A 273 15.73 -1.21 -8.67
N ALA A 274 14.63 -0.72 -8.11
CA ALA A 274 14.23 0.68 -8.23
C ALA A 274 15.01 1.61 -7.30
N GLY A 275 15.84 1.07 -6.40
CA GLY A 275 16.63 1.83 -5.45
C GLY A 275 15.77 2.66 -4.49
N LEU A 276 14.55 2.20 -4.23
CA LEU A 276 13.55 2.89 -3.39
C LEU A 276 13.88 2.77 -1.89
N VAL A 277 14.66 1.76 -1.53
CA VAL A 277 15.20 1.52 -0.20
C VAL A 277 16.72 1.49 -0.29
N ARG A 278 17.42 2.22 0.59
CA ARG A 278 18.88 2.20 0.70
C ARG A 278 19.25 2.04 2.17
N ASP A 279 20.00 1.00 2.51
CA ASP A 279 20.40 0.70 3.90
C ASP A 279 19.21 0.65 4.88
N GLY A 280 18.11 0.05 4.41
CA GLY A 280 16.83 -0.04 5.12
C GLY A 280 16.11 1.31 5.30
N PHE A 281 16.54 2.37 4.61
CA PHE A 281 15.92 3.70 4.66
C PHE A 281 15.13 4.00 3.38
N VAL A 282 13.89 4.43 3.56
CA VAL A 282 12.96 4.88 2.53
C VAL A 282 12.91 6.40 2.55
N ARG A 283 13.31 7.03 1.43
CA ARG A 283 13.36 8.50 1.34
C ARG A 283 11.98 9.14 1.55
N ASN A 284 10.96 8.59 0.90
CA ASN A 284 9.57 8.99 1.07
C ASN A 284 8.65 7.80 0.79
N MET A 285 8.10 7.23 1.85
CA MET A 285 7.18 6.09 1.77
C MET A 285 5.97 6.38 0.88
N CYS A 286 5.48 7.62 0.88
CA CYS A 286 4.27 7.99 0.15
C CYS A 286 4.44 8.04 -1.38
N ASN A 287 5.69 8.05 -1.87
CA ASN A 287 6.00 7.99 -3.29
C ASN A 287 6.07 6.55 -3.82
N ILE A 288 6.03 5.55 -2.95
CA ILE A 288 6.08 4.14 -3.35
C ILE A 288 4.65 3.65 -3.49
N LYS A 289 4.28 3.22 -4.70
CA LYS A 289 3.02 2.55 -4.97
C LYS A 289 3.32 1.11 -5.39
N PRO A 290 2.56 0.11 -4.89
CA PRO A 290 2.60 -1.22 -5.46
C PRO A 290 2.32 -1.15 -6.96
N PRO A 291 3.01 -1.92 -7.81
CA PRO A 291 2.64 -2.05 -9.20
C PRO A 291 1.21 -2.59 -9.37
N ARG A 292 0.52 -2.12 -10.42
CA ARG A 292 -0.85 -2.54 -10.77
C ARG A 292 -0.87 -3.02 -12.21
N ARG A 293 -1.73 -3.98 -12.52
CA ARG A 293 -2.19 -4.27 -13.89
C ARG A 293 -3.60 -3.74 -14.01
N VAL A 294 -3.85 -2.86 -14.98
CA VAL A 294 -5.16 -2.28 -15.28
C VAL A 294 -5.49 -2.65 -16.70
N ASN A 295 -6.52 -3.49 -16.90
CA ASN A 295 -6.88 -4.06 -18.21
C ASN A 295 -5.69 -4.74 -18.91
N GLY A 296 -4.82 -5.40 -18.13
CA GLY A 296 -3.60 -6.06 -18.62
C GLY A 296 -2.38 -5.15 -18.76
N GLU A 297 -2.55 -3.82 -18.69
CA GLU A 297 -1.43 -2.86 -18.79
C GLU A 297 -0.79 -2.59 -17.42
N ILE A 298 0.53 -2.60 -17.37
CA ILE A 298 1.27 -2.30 -16.14
C ILE A 298 1.26 -0.79 -15.85
N ARG A 299 0.98 -0.46 -14.59
CA ARG A 299 1.05 0.88 -14.01
C ARG A 299 1.94 0.82 -12.78
N LEU A 300 3.01 1.62 -12.80
CA LEU A 300 3.95 1.81 -11.68
C LEU A 300 3.52 3.00 -10.84
#